data_AF-F4X524-F1
#
_entry.id   AF-F4X524-F1
#
_cell.length_a   1.000
_cell.length_b   1.000
_cell.length_c   1.000
_cell.angle_alpha   90.00
_cell.angle_beta   90.00
_cell.angle_gamma   90.00
#
_symmetry.space_group_name_H-M   'P 1'
#
loop_
_entity.id
_entity.type
_entity.pdbx_description
1 polymer ?
#
loop_
_entity_poly.entity_id
_entity_poly.type
_entity_poly.pdbx_seq_one_letter_code
_entity_poly.pdbx_strand_id
1 'polypeptide(L)'
;MPTRDLIRNIIEIPTTTLIPPLQEPINRLPIQYDSPMLEKSLDLPTNERIIEKQAVNMIRIRHKKMKKHKRKKFRKKMKFVLEKIRLKRRQKKEKLFEAELTAKVKEAEAFDAKEYVNEKLSILNKKILPRTFRGEILPAEMIKQFLDEKRARKEAKRNKPRLTL
;
A
#
# COMPACT_ATOMS: atom_id res chain seq x y z
N MET A 1 15.71 38.07 -6.86
CA MET A 1 14.74 37.02 -6.50
C MET A 1 13.36 37.66 -6.47
N PRO A 2 12.42 37.29 -7.35
CA PRO A 2 11.15 37.98 -7.44
C PRO A 2 10.23 37.58 -6.28
N THR A 3 9.70 38.57 -5.57
CA THR A 3 8.64 38.43 -4.58
C THR A 3 7.33 38.13 -5.31
N ARG A 4 6.74 36.95 -5.04
CA ARG A 4 5.40 36.63 -5.52
C ARG A 4 4.40 37.36 -4.65
N ASP A 5 3.87 38.46 -5.16
CA ASP A 5 2.73 39.15 -4.60
C ASP A 5 1.50 38.23 -4.63
N LEU A 6 0.95 37.95 -3.46
CA LEU A 6 -0.29 37.20 -3.29
C LEU A 6 -1.46 38.16 -3.55
N ILE A 7 -1.95 38.19 -4.78
CA ILE A 7 -3.22 38.85 -5.11
C ILE A 7 -4.34 38.12 -4.37
N ARG A 8 -4.88 38.76 -3.33
CA ARG A 8 -6.11 38.32 -2.67
C ARG A 8 -7.28 38.89 -3.47
N ASN A 9 -7.94 38.04 -4.25
CA ASN A 9 -9.25 38.37 -4.81
C ASN A 9 -10.27 38.41 -3.66
N ILE A 10 -10.41 39.57 -3.04
CA ILE A 10 -11.52 39.88 -2.14
C ILE A 10 -12.74 40.11 -3.05
N ILE A 11 -13.62 39.13 -3.11
CA ILE A 11 -14.94 39.31 -3.71
C ILE A 11 -15.78 40.02 -2.66
N GLU A 12 -15.97 41.33 -2.82
CA GLU A 12 -16.95 42.08 -2.03
C GLU A 12 -18.36 41.62 -2.41
N ILE A 13 -19.09 41.05 -1.46
CA ILE A 13 -20.47 40.64 -1.65
C ILE A 13 -21.35 41.85 -1.28
N PRO A 14 -22.14 42.42 -2.21
CA PRO A 14 -23.02 43.55 -1.89
C PRO A 14 -24.23 43.03 -1.08
N THR A 15 -24.11 42.99 0.24
CA THR A 15 -25.16 42.46 1.13
C THR A 15 -26.04 43.52 1.78
N THR A 16 -25.98 44.78 1.32
CA THR A 16 -26.64 45.90 2.02
C THR A 16 -27.93 46.39 1.37
N THR A 17 -28.34 45.93 0.18
CA THR A 17 -29.48 46.51 -0.55
C THR A 17 -30.80 45.74 -0.47
N LEU A 18 -30.87 44.59 0.20
CA LEU A 18 -32.06 43.70 0.17
C LEU A 18 -32.78 43.50 1.50
N ILE A 19 -32.44 44.26 2.55
CA ILE A 19 -33.13 44.14 3.85
C ILE A 19 -34.12 45.31 3.97
N PRO A 20 -35.44 45.08 3.94
CA PRO A 20 -36.40 46.13 4.24
C PRO A 20 -36.23 46.57 5.70
N PRO A 21 -36.36 47.87 6.02
CA PRO A 21 -36.18 48.36 7.38
C PRO A 21 -37.23 47.73 8.31
N LEU A 22 -36.78 47.37 9.51
CA LEU A 22 -37.58 46.72 10.54
C LEU A 22 -38.75 47.64 10.93
N GLN A 23 -39.98 47.28 10.56
CA GLN A 23 -41.17 47.99 11.02
C GLN A 23 -41.46 47.66 12.49
N GLU A 24 -41.73 48.69 13.29
CA GLU A 24 -42.15 48.52 14.67
C GLU A 24 -43.55 47.87 14.73
N PRO A 25 -43.78 46.91 15.63
CA PRO A 25 -45.04 46.19 15.68
C PRO A 25 -46.17 47.11 16.12
N ILE A 26 -47.17 47.26 15.24
CA ILE A 26 -48.40 48.01 15.50
C ILE A 26 -49.08 47.45 16.75
N ASN A 27 -49.44 48.35 17.66
CA ASN A 27 -50.10 48.14 18.96
C ASN A 27 -50.91 46.84 19.07
N ARG A 28 -50.52 45.97 20.00
CA ARG A 28 -51.25 44.72 20.30
C ARG A 28 -52.60 45.07 20.93
N LEU A 29 -53.69 44.82 20.22
CA LEU A 29 -55.02 44.86 20.82
C LEU A 29 -55.20 43.68 21.80
N PRO A 30 -55.98 43.84 22.89
CA PRO A 30 -56.26 42.73 23.80
C PRO A 30 -57.07 41.66 23.08
N ILE A 31 -56.61 40.42 23.16
CA ILE A 31 -57.32 39.25 22.62
C ILE A 31 -58.55 39.03 23.50
N GLN A 32 -59.75 39.23 22.95
CA GLN A 32 -60.98 38.79 23.60
C GLN A 32 -61.19 37.30 23.32
N TYR A 33 -61.34 36.51 24.39
CA TYR A 33 -61.63 35.09 24.31
C TYR A 33 -63.11 34.87 24.60
N ASP A 34 -63.87 34.41 23.62
CA ASP A 34 -65.22 33.90 23.84
C ASP A 34 -65.13 32.48 24.42
N SER A 35 -65.79 32.23 25.55
CA SER A 35 -65.97 30.89 26.13
C SER A 35 -67.21 30.18 25.57
N PRO A 36 -67.30 28.84 25.64
CA PRO A 36 -66.32 27.90 26.19
C PRO A 36 -65.60 27.09 25.11
N MET A 37 -64.33 26.76 25.38
CA MET A 37 -63.58 25.81 24.57
C MET A 37 -64.27 24.45 24.60
N LEU A 38 -64.64 23.94 23.43
CA LEU A 38 -64.96 22.53 23.23
C LEU A 38 -63.77 21.71 23.78
N GLU A 39 -64.00 20.90 24.82
CA GLU A 39 -63.01 19.93 25.31
C GLU A 39 -62.71 18.93 24.20
N LYS A 40 -61.74 19.28 23.34
CA LYS A 40 -61.05 18.28 22.52
C LYS A 40 -60.12 17.58 23.48
N SER A 41 -60.42 16.33 23.79
CA SER A 41 -59.51 15.46 24.53
C SER A 41 -58.14 15.52 23.86
N LEU A 42 -57.16 16.11 24.57
CA LEU A 42 -55.75 16.03 24.21
C LEU A 42 -55.28 14.64 24.63
N ASP A 43 -55.64 13.63 23.86
CA ASP A 43 -55.00 12.33 24.00
C ASP A 43 -53.51 12.52 23.67
N LEU A 44 -52.64 12.09 24.58
CA LEU A 44 -51.20 12.05 24.36
C LEU A 44 -50.94 11.27 23.07
N PRO A 45 -50.10 11.77 22.13
CA PRO A 45 -49.80 11.03 20.92
C PRO A 45 -49.29 9.64 21.31
N THR A 46 -49.97 8.61 20.82
CA THR A 46 -49.68 7.20 21.10
C THR A 46 -48.20 6.93 20.86
N ASN A 47 -47.45 6.72 21.96
CA ASN A 47 -46.02 6.34 22.03
C ASN A 47 -45.34 6.29 20.66
N GLU A 48 -44.98 7.45 20.12
CA GLU A 48 -44.11 7.53 18.96
C GLU A 48 -42.87 6.71 19.29
N ARG A 49 -42.61 5.67 18.50
CA ARG A 49 -41.47 4.76 18.71
C ARG A 49 -40.23 5.62 18.96
N ILE A 50 -39.67 5.54 20.16
CA ILE A 50 -38.45 6.27 20.52
C ILE A 50 -37.35 5.78 19.57
N ILE A 51 -37.07 6.55 18.51
CA ILE A 51 -36.00 6.20 17.57
C ILE A 51 -34.69 6.43 18.32
N GLU A 52 -34.02 5.35 18.72
CA GLU A 52 -32.72 5.41 19.38
C GLU A 52 -31.71 6.15 18.49
N LYS A 53 -31.37 7.39 18.87
CA LYS A 53 -30.34 8.17 18.18
C LYS A 53 -28.97 7.63 18.55
N GLN A 54 -28.49 6.65 17.79
CA GLN A 54 -27.17 6.07 17.98
C GLN A 54 -26.07 7.06 17.55
N ALA A 55 -25.40 7.69 18.51
CA ALA A 55 -24.31 8.65 18.29
C ALA A 55 -22.97 7.98 17.89
N VAL A 56 -23.02 6.87 17.13
CA VAL A 56 -21.87 6.02 16.77
C VAL A 56 -20.78 6.83 16.07
N ASN A 57 -21.16 7.70 15.13
CA ASN A 57 -20.22 8.54 14.39
C ASN A 57 -19.50 9.55 15.30
N MET A 58 -20.22 10.14 16.26
CA MET A 58 -19.64 11.09 17.22
C MET A 58 -18.60 10.43 18.13
N ILE A 59 -18.90 9.21 18.61
CA ILE A 59 -17.94 8.43 19.42
C ILE A 59 -16.69 8.10 18.60
N ARG A 60 -16.86 7.63 17.36
CA ARG A 60 -15.75 7.34 16.44
C ARG A 60 -14.87 8.57 16.17
N ILE A 61 -15.49 9.74 15.95
CA ILE A 61 -14.79 11.00 15.75
C ILE A 61 -14.01 11.40 17.01
N ARG A 62 -14.61 11.30 18.20
CA ARG A 62 -13.94 11.59 19.48
C ARG A 62 -12.74 10.69 19.72
N HIS A 63 -12.84 9.39 19.41
CA HIS A 63 -11.71 8.46 19.49
C HIS A 63 -10.57 8.85 18.53
N LYS A 64 -10.89 9.14 17.26
CA LYS A 64 -9.89 9.61 16.28
C LYS A 64 -9.24 10.94 16.71
N LYS A 65 -10.04 11.88 17.23
CA LYS A 65 -9.56 13.16 17.78
C LYS A 65 -8.56 12.91 18.91
N MET A 66 -8.93 12.07 19.88
CA MET A 66 -8.08 11.79 21.03
C MET A 66 -6.78 11.08 20.63
N LYS A 67 -6.84 10.08 19.71
CA LYS A 67 -5.65 9.43 19.16
C LYS A 67 -4.71 10.42 18.46
N LYS A 68 -5.25 11.31 17.61
CA LYS A 68 -4.47 12.36 16.93
C LYS A 68 -3.84 13.34 17.93
N HIS A 69 -4.60 13.77 18.93
CA HIS A 69 -4.12 14.67 19.99
C HIS A 69 -2.96 14.04 20.78
N LYS A 70 -3.15 12.82 21.31
CA LYS A 70 -2.11 12.08 22.03
C LYS A 70 -0.85 11.87 21.18
N ARG A 71 -1.02 11.50 19.90
CA ARG A 71 0.11 11.36 18.95
C ARG A 71 0.88 12.66 18.75
N LYS A 72 0.19 13.79 18.59
CA LYS A 72 0.83 15.11 18.48
C LYS A 72 1.61 15.46 19.75
N LYS A 73 1.00 15.25 20.93
CA LYS A 73 1.65 15.49 22.24
C LYS A 73 2.91 14.63 22.38
N PHE A 74 2.84 13.35 22.03
CA PHE A 74 4.00 12.45 22.04
C PHE A 74 5.11 12.92 21.10
N ARG A 75 4.80 13.26 19.84
CA ARG A 75 5.81 13.73 18.87
C ARG A 75 6.51 15.01 19.32
N LYS A 76 5.79 15.93 19.97
CA LYS A 76 6.39 17.13 20.57
C LYS A 76 7.32 16.77 21.74
N LYS A 77 6.84 15.94 22.67
CA LYS A 77 7.61 15.51 23.86
C LYS A 77 8.89 14.75 23.48
N MET A 78 8.82 13.88 22.47
CA MET A 78 9.91 12.98 22.07
C MET A 78 10.65 13.44 20.80
N LYS A 79 10.53 14.71 20.39
CA LYS A 79 11.04 15.22 19.10
C LYS A 79 12.49 14.79 18.85
N PHE A 80 13.40 15.09 19.77
CA PHE A 80 14.83 14.82 19.61
C PHE A 80 15.18 13.34 19.59
N VAL A 81 14.51 12.52 20.42
CA VAL A 81 14.70 11.06 20.41
C VAL A 81 14.27 10.47 19.06
N LEU A 82 13.13 10.92 18.54
CA LEU A 82 12.64 10.47 17.23
C LEU A 82 13.56 10.93 16.09
N GLU A 83 14.10 12.15 16.13
CA GLU A 83 15.08 12.61 15.14
C GLU A 83 16.37 11.78 15.20
N LYS A 84 16.88 11.45 16.39
CA LYS A 84 18.06 10.57 16.54
C LYS A 84 17.81 9.20 15.92
N ILE A 85 16.62 8.62 16.13
CA ILE A 85 16.25 7.33 15.52
C ILE A 85 16.15 7.45 13.99
N ARG A 86 15.57 8.54 13.47
CA ARG A 86 15.49 8.78 12.02
C ARG A 86 16.85 8.94 11.39
N LEU A 87 17.76 9.69 12.02
CA LEU A 87 19.12 9.87 11.57
C LEU A 87 19.86 8.53 11.47
N LYS A 88 19.80 7.71 12.52
CA LYS A 88 20.39 6.36 12.51
C LYS A 88 19.82 5.48 11.38
N ARG A 89 18.51 5.55 11.14
CA ARG A 89 17.88 4.81 10.03
C ARG A 89 18.35 5.31 8.66
N ARG A 90 18.52 6.63 8.49
CA ARG A 90 19.04 7.23 7.25
C ARG A 90 20.47 6.78 7.00
N GLN A 91 21.35 6.91 8.00
CA GLN A 91 22.75 6.46 7.92
C GLN A 91 22.86 4.97 7.58
N LYS A 92 22.02 4.12 8.20
CA LYS A 92 22.00 2.68 7.87
C LYS A 92 21.60 2.44 6.41
N LYS A 93 20.59 3.15 5.91
CA LYS A 93 20.16 3.04 4.50
C LYS A 93 21.23 3.52 3.54
N GLU A 94 21.87 4.64 3.85
CA GLU A 94 22.97 5.21 3.06
C GLU A 94 24.15 4.24 2.96
N LYS A 95 24.60 3.69 4.09
CA LYS A 95 25.66 2.67 4.10
C LYS A 95 25.31 1.42 3.29
N LEU A 96 24.07 0.95 3.37
CA LEU A 96 23.64 -0.20 2.57
C LEU A 96 23.67 0.14 1.07
N PHE A 97 23.21 1.33 0.71
CA PHE A 97 23.23 1.81 -0.66
C PHE A 97 24.67 1.97 -1.21
N GLU A 98 25.57 2.56 -0.43
CA GLU A 98 27.00 2.68 -0.78
C GLU A 98 27.66 1.31 -0.97
N ALA A 99 27.35 0.35 -0.09
CA ALA A 99 27.85 -1.02 -0.21
C ALA A 99 27.33 -1.70 -1.47
N GLU A 100 26.05 -1.55 -1.81
CA GLU A 100 25.46 -2.07 -3.05
C GLU A 100 26.13 -1.46 -4.29
N LEU A 101 26.37 -0.16 -4.30
CA LEU A 101 27.06 0.51 -5.41
C LEU A 101 28.50 0.01 -5.56
N THR A 102 29.23 -0.09 -4.46
CA THR A 102 30.61 -0.58 -4.45
C THR A 102 30.67 -2.03 -4.90
N ALA A 103 29.70 -2.86 -4.50
CA ALA A 103 29.60 -4.24 -4.96
C ALA A 103 29.42 -4.32 -6.48
N LYS A 104 28.54 -3.50 -7.06
CA LYS A 104 28.34 -3.43 -8.52
C LYS A 104 29.58 -2.97 -9.27
N VAL A 105 30.30 -1.97 -8.74
CA VAL A 105 31.55 -1.51 -9.34
C VAL A 105 32.60 -2.63 -9.33
N LYS A 106 32.76 -3.31 -8.19
CA LYS A 106 33.68 -4.45 -8.07
C LYS A 106 33.31 -5.61 -8.99
N GLU A 107 32.03 -5.92 -9.12
CA GLU A 107 31.53 -6.93 -10.06
C GLU A 107 31.87 -6.55 -11.50
N ALA A 108 31.70 -5.28 -11.87
CA ALA A 108 32.05 -4.78 -13.20
C ALA A 108 33.57 -4.77 -13.45
N GLU A 109 34.38 -4.41 -12.45
CA GLU A 109 35.85 -4.45 -12.53
C GLU A 109 36.40 -5.87 -12.63
N ALA A 110 35.79 -6.81 -11.90
CA ALA A 110 36.17 -8.22 -11.92
C ALA A 110 35.59 -9.00 -13.10
N PHE A 111 34.82 -8.36 -13.98
CA PHE A 111 34.16 -9.02 -15.09
C PHE A 111 35.17 -9.42 -16.18
N ASP A 112 35.44 -10.71 -16.32
CA ASP A 112 36.13 -11.27 -17.49
C ASP A 112 35.11 -11.86 -18.48
N ALA A 113 35.10 -11.29 -19.68
CA ALA A 113 34.23 -11.74 -20.77
C ALA A 113 34.50 -13.19 -21.18
N LYS A 114 35.75 -13.67 -21.12
CA LYS A 114 36.09 -15.04 -21.51
C LYS A 114 35.52 -16.04 -20.52
N GLU A 115 35.71 -15.79 -19.22
CA GLU A 115 35.14 -16.63 -18.16
C GLU A 115 33.62 -16.64 -18.22
N TYR A 116 32.99 -15.49 -18.42
CA TYR A 116 31.54 -15.39 -18.57
C TYR A 116 31.00 -16.26 -19.72
N VAL A 117 31.63 -16.18 -20.90
CA VAL A 117 31.23 -16.99 -22.06
C VAL A 117 31.45 -18.49 -21.78
N ASN A 118 32.59 -18.85 -21.19
CA ASN A 118 32.88 -20.24 -20.82
C ASN A 118 31.85 -20.78 -19.82
N GLU A 119 31.44 -19.99 -18.83
CA GLU A 119 30.40 -20.36 -17.87
C GLU A 119 29.07 -20.61 -18.60
N LYS A 120 28.65 -19.72 -19.52
CA LYS A 120 27.43 -19.93 -20.32
C LYS A 120 27.49 -21.18 -21.18
N LEU A 121 28.61 -21.42 -21.85
CA LEU A 121 28.82 -22.63 -22.64
C LEU A 121 28.81 -23.88 -21.74
N SER A 122 29.36 -23.80 -20.53
CA SER A 122 29.35 -24.91 -19.57
C SER A 122 27.93 -25.26 -19.11
N ILE A 123 27.09 -24.25 -18.86
CA ILE A 123 25.68 -24.44 -18.49
C ILE A 123 24.92 -25.08 -19.64
N LEU A 124 25.13 -24.61 -20.87
CA LEU A 124 24.51 -25.16 -22.08
C LEU A 124 24.94 -26.61 -22.32
N ASN A 125 26.22 -26.91 -22.12
CA ASN A 125 26.80 -28.24 -22.33
C ASN A 125 26.52 -29.20 -21.16
N LYS A 126 26.02 -28.70 -20.02
CA LYS A 126 25.72 -29.53 -18.84
C LYS A 126 24.61 -30.52 -19.17
N LYS A 127 24.95 -31.82 -19.16
CA LYS A 127 23.99 -32.91 -19.35
C LYS A 127 23.06 -32.98 -18.14
N ILE A 128 21.78 -32.66 -18.33
CA ILE A 128 20.75 -32.84 -17.30
C ILE A 128 20.42 -34.33 -17.20
N LEU A 129 20.62 -34.91 -16.01
CA LEU A 129 20.22 -36.28 -15.72
C LEU A 129 18.74 -36.32 -15.30
N PRO A 130 17.94 -37.26 -15.80
CA PRO A 130 16.59 -37.46 -15.32
C PRO A 130 16.61 -37.96 -13.87
N ARG A 131 15.57 -37.62 -13.11
CA ARG A 131 15.41 -38.06 -11.70
C ARG A 131 15.06 -39.54 -11.57
N THR A 132 14.46 -40.12 -12.60
CA THR A 132 14.01 -41.50 -12.62
C THR A 132 14.54 -42.21 -13.86
N PHE A 133 14.69 -43.53 -13.76
CA PHE A 133 15.04 -44.38 -14.89
C PHE A 133 14.09 -45.57 -14.91
N ARG A 134 13.40 -45.79 -16.04
CA ARG A 134 12.36 -46.83 -16.20
C ARG A 134 11.21 -46.79 -15.17
N GLY A 135 10.97 -45.63 -14.55
CA GLY A 135 9.91 -45.43 -13.56
C GLY A 135 10.38 -45.48 -12.10
N GLU A 136 11.58 -45.99 -11.84
CA GLU A 136 12.14 -46.06 -10.49
C GLU A 136 13.00 -44.84 -10.17
N ILE A 137 12.96 -44.38 -8.92
CA ILE A 137 13.84 -43.34 -8.38
C ILE A 137 15.13 -44.03 -7.95
N LEU A 138 16.20 -43.80 -8.70
CA LEU A 138 17.50 -44.40 -8.47
C LEU A 138 18.56 -43.31 -8.21
N PRO A 139 19.70 -43.66 -7.58
CA PRO A 139 20.81 -42.74 -7.43
C PRO A 139 21.29 -42.19 -8.78
N ALA A 140 21.69 -40.91 -8.81
CA ALA A 140 22.08 -40.22 -10.04
C ALA A 140 23.24 -40.92 -10.78
N GLU A 141 24.15 -41.55 -10.05
CA GLU A 141 25.28 -42.30 -10.61
C GLU A 141 24.83 -43.53 -11.41
N MET A 142 23.90 -44.33 -10.87
CA MET A 142 23.33 -45.47 -11.58
C MET A 142 22.57 -45.02 -12.83
N ILE A 143 21.75 -43.96 -12.73
CA ILE A 143 21.01 -43.42 -13.88
C ILE A 143 21.97 -42.98 -14.99
N LYS A 144 23.08 -42.34 -14.61
CA LYS A 144 24.14 -41.96 -15.55
C LYS A 144 24.74 -43.19 -16.24
N GLN A 145 25.16 -44.20 -15.47
CA GLN A 145 25.71 -45.44 -16.01
C GLN A 145 24.74 -46.13 -16.99
N PHE A 146 23.46 -46.25 -16.63
CA PHE A 146 22.45 -46.86 -17.51
C PHE A 146 22.20 -46.06 -18.78
N LEU A 147 22.21 -44.72 -18.69
CA LEU A 147 22.08 -43.87 -19.87
C LEU A 147 23.30 -43.97 -20.78
N ASP A 148 24.50 -44.01 -20.22
CA ASP A 148 25.75 -44.14 -20.97
C ASP A 148 25.84 -45.51 -21.64
N GLU A 149 25.49 -46.59 -20.94
CA GLU A 149 25.41 -47.94 -21.52
C GLU A 149 24.39 -47.99 -22.67
N LYS A 150 23.22 -47.36 -22.51
CA LYS A 150 22.20 -47.27 -23.56
C LYS A 150 22.71 -46.48 -24.78
N ARG A 151 23.53 -45.44 -24.58
CA ARG A 151 24.17 -44.69 -25.68
C ARG A 151 25.22 -45.54 -26.38
N ALA A 152 26.12 -46.17 -25.64
CA ALA A 152 27.18 -47.04 -26.18
C ALA A 152 26.58 -48.17 -27.03
N ARG A 153 25.52 -48.84 -26.55
CA ARG A 153 24.79 -49.86 -27.32
C ARG A 153 24.19 -49.31 -28.62
N LYS A 154 23.74 -48.04 -28.66
CA LYS A 154 23.25 -47.39 -29.89
C LYS A 154 24.40 -47.05 -30.84
N GLU A 155 25.52 -46.56 -30.34
CA GLU A 155 26.70 -46.22 -31.13
C GLU A 155 27.33 -47.46 -31.76
N ALA A 156 27.49 -48.55 -31.02
CA ALA A 156 27.99 -49.83 -31.54
C ALA A 156 27.10 -50.39 -32.67
N LYS A 157 25.79 -50.15 -32.62
CA LYS A 157 24.89 -50.52 -33.72
C LYS A 157 25.06 -49.64 -34.97
N ARG A 158 25.37 -48.34 -34.80
CA ARG A 158 25.60 -47.39 -35.89
C ARG A 158 26.96 -47.60 -36.54
N ASN A 159 27.99 -47.90 -35.76
CA ASN A 159 29.36 -48.10 -36.20
C ASN A 159 29.60 -49.54 -36.70
N LYS A 160 28.60 -50.14 -37.35
CA LYS A 160 28.76 -51.41 -38.06
C LYS A 160 29.20 -51.07 -39.49
N PRO A 161 30.36 -51.57 -39.96
CA PRO A 161 30.79 -51.33 -41.34
C PRO A 161 29.71 -51.87 -42.28
N ARG A 162 29.26 -51.04 -43.21
CA ARG A 162 28.39 -51.50 -44.31
C ARG A 162 29.29 -52.23 -45.29
N LEU A 163 29.06 -53.53 -45.47
CA LEU A 163 29.64 -54.28 -46.58
C LEU A 163 29.06 -53.68 -47.87
N THR A 164 29.87 -52.91 -48.60
CA THR A 164 29.60 -52.52 -49.98
C THR A 164 30.02 -53.69 -50.86
N LEU A 165 29.07 -54.28 -51.58
CA LEU A 165 29.30 -55.29 -52.62
C LEU A 165 29.92 -54.65 -53.86
#